data_AF-A0A9D9L010-F1
#
_entry.id   AF-A0A9D9L010-F1
#
_cell.length_a   1.000
_cell.length_b   1.000
_cell.length_c   1.000
_cell.angle_alpha   90.00
_cell.angle_beta   90.00
_cell.angle_gamma   90.00
#
_symmetry.space_group_name_H-M   'P 1'
#
loop_
_entity.id
_entity.type
_entity.pdbx_description
1 polymer ?
#
loop_
_entity_poly.entity_id
_entity_poly.type
_entity_poly.pdbx_seq_one_letter_code
_entity_poly.pdbx_strand_id
1 'polypeptide(L)'
;MKIYQIVASLNFGDAIGNDVIAKKHVIEDMGIETEIYAGSVAAKITEPGVFTLDKMPKVNEDDIMIYHMGNGSPINHLVTELNCRRIMFYHNITPYEFFAIDNINSVEGCRRGIEDMHTHMKGKFDAYITASQFSKDDLIKMGYKENLIDVIPIIVPFDDYKQQPDEAMMRKLSDGVTNILFVGRVAPNKKHEDIIRAFAYYKKHVNEKSRLILVGSHDPNGMYYNDIVSYVKKLGVEDVVFPGHISFAEILAIYSKADVFLCMSEHEGFCVPLVEAMTFDVPVIAYNACAVPETLGGASVVVDDKDPVFLSKVINEVVENEEMRKTIIEAQRKRLEDFQYEKIKDTFQKFLRDFMAKYPPLNNDDSKKNYDKLYDLTEKNLEESGKTMQFSKFALRTMASRQAESVDVTALINSGCSAHEFIEAFFLTFFGTLPSDTDFEYWENDEKTRGREAFLHTMLEYARTADTRIMNGARMLYSPY
;
A
#
# COMPACT_ATOMS: atom_id res chain seq x y z
N MET A 1 19.96 -4.17 -21.14
CA MET A 1 18.99 -4.75 -20.19
C MET A 1 19.29 -4.22 -18.81
N LYS A 2 18.33 -3.50 -18.24
CA LYS A 2 18.27 -3.06 -16.85
C LYS A 2 16.99 -3.61 -16.21
N ILE A 3 16.98 -3.77 -14.89
CA ILE A 3 15.76 -4.08 -14.13
C ILE A 3 15.24 -2.80 -13.47
N TYR A 4 13.98 -2.48 -13.72
CA TYR A 4 13.30 -1.33 -13.11
C TYR A 4 12.28 -1.82 -12.10
N GLN A 5 12.45 -1.46 -10.83
CA GLN A 5 11.44 -1.69 -9.82
C GLN A 5 10.51 -0.49 -9.73
N ILE A 6 9.20 -0.70 -9.74
CA ILE A 6 8.19 0.36 -9.69
C ILE A 6 7.24 0.11 -8.52
N VAL A 7 6.96 1.12 -7.71
CA VAL A 7 6.04 1.03 -6.56
C VAL A 7 5.20 2.31 -6.41
N ALA A 8 3.98 2.20 -5.87
CA ALA A 8 3.10 3.36 -5.69
C ALA A 8 3.69 4.40 -4.72
N SER A 9 4.15 3.96 -3.56
CA SER A 9 4.87 4.78 -2.59
C SER A 9 5.98 3.96 -1.96
N LEU A 10 7.13 4.59 -1.72
CA LEU A 10 8.25 4.00 -1.00
C LEU A 10 8.36 4.70 0.36
N ASN A 11 7.88 4.02 1.39
CA ASN A 11 7.82 4.55 2.75
C ASN A 11 8.96 3.98 3.61
N PHE A 12 9.35 4.73 4.63
CA PHE A 12 10.38 4.29 5.56
C PHE A 12 9.78 3.35 6.62
N GLY A 13 10.32 2.13 6.69
CA GLY A 13 9.95 1.14 7.72
C GLY A 13 8.63 0.41 7.46
N ASP A 14 8.11 0.42 6.23
CA ASP A 14 7.01 -0.45 5.83
C ASP A 14 7.51 -1.72 5.12
N ALA A 15 6.69 -2.78 5.16
CA ALA A 15 7.08 -4.09 4.64
C ALA A 15 7.38 -4.08 3.14
N ILE A 16 6.58 -3.36 2.34
CA ILE A 16 6.76 -3.29 0.89
C ILE A 16 8.04 -2.53 0.55
N GLY A 17 8.27 -1.36 1.17
CA GLY A 17 9.46 -0.56 0.88
C GLY A 17 10.76 -1.27 1.24
N ASN A 18 10.79 -1.94 2.41
CA ASN A 18 11.94 -2.75 2.82
C ASN A 18 12.19 -3.91 1.84
N ASP A 19 11.13 -4.59 1.37
CA ASP A 19 11.24 -5.68 0.41
C ASP A 19 11.78 -5.21 -0.96
N VAL A 20 11.31 -4.06 -1.46
CA VAL A 20 11.77 -3.44 -2.72
C VAL A 20 13.27 -3.12 -2.64
N ILE A 21 13.72 -2.54 -1.52
CA ILE A 21 15.13 -2.20 -1.30
C ILE A 21 15.98 -3.48 -1.17
N ALA A 22 15.52 -4.46 -0.39
CA ALA A 22 16.25 -5.72 -0.25
C ALA A 22 16.39 -6.47 -1.59
N LYS A 23 15.33 -6.46 -2.41
CA LYS A 23 15.37 -7.03 -3.77
C LYS A 23 16.30 -6.27 -4.70
N LYS A 24 16.41 -4.94 -4.55
CA LYS A 24 17.41 -4.15 -5.29
C LYS A 24 18.81 -4.70 -5.04
N HIS A 25 19.19 -4.90 -3.78
CA HIS A 25 20.51 -5.46 -3.43
C HIS A 25 20.70 -6.87 -3.98
N VAL A 26 19.67 -7.73 -3.94
CA VAL A 26 19.74 -9.07 -4.55
C VAL A 26 19.96 -9.02 -6.07
N ILE A 27 19.33 -8.08 -6.77
CA ILE A 27 19.51 -7.89 -8.22
C ILE A 27 20.92 -7.37 -8.52
N GLU A 28 21.44 -6.44 -7.73
CA GLU A 28 22.81 -5.92 -7.86
C GLU A 28 23.85 -7.02 -7.60
N ASP A 29 23.61 -7.90 -6.63
CA ASP A 29 24.43 -9.09 -6.37
C ASP A 29 24.50 -10.06 -7.56
N MET A 30 23.48 -10.06 -8.44
CA MET A 30 23.51 -10.82 -9.69
C MET A 30 24.33 -10.14 -10.79
N GLY A 31 24.91 -8.96 -10.52
CA GLY A 31 25.62 -8.14 -11.51
C GLY A 31 24.69 -7.44 -12.50
N ILE A 32 23.41 -7.29 -12.16
CA ILE A 32 22.40 -6.67 -13.01
C ILE A 32 22.15 -5.24 -12.53
N GLU A 33 22.19 -4.28 -13.45
CA GLU A 33 21.87 -2.89 -13.14
C GLU A 33 20.39 -2.76 -12.76
N THR A 34 20.09 -2.01 -11.70
CA THR A 34 18.71 -1.80 -11.24
C THR A 34 18.50 -0.45 -10.57
N GLU A 35 17.28 0.06 -10.67
CA GLU A 35 16.82 1.29 -10.02
C GLU A 35 15.38 1.12 -9.53
N ILE A 36 14.99 1.94 -8.55
CA ILE A 36 13.63 1.98 -7.99
C ILE A 36 12.98 3.30 -8.37
N TYR A 37 11.76 3.22 -8.90
CA TYR A 37 10.93 4.37 -9.25
C TYR A 37 9.63 4.32 -8.47
N ALA A 38 9.33 5.38 -7.71
CA ALA A 38 8.12 5.44 -6.89
C ALA A 38 7.25 6.65 -7.21
N GLY A 39 5.93 6.51 -7.08
CA GLY A 39 5.00 7.64 -7.17
C GLY A 39 5.27 8.70 -6.11
N SER A 40 5.64 8.26 -4.90
CA SER A 40 6.20 9.11 -3.85
C SER A 40 7.34 8.41 -3.12
N VAL A 41 8.34 9.18 -2.69
CA VAL A 41 9.49 8.70 -1.92
C VAL A 41 9.53 9.45 -0.59
N ALA A 42 9.46 8.72 0.53
CA ALA A 42 9.57 9.34 1.84
C ALA A 42 10.96 9.99 2.03
N ALA A 43 11.00 11.18 2.64
CA ALA A 43 12.24 11.95 2.80
C ALA A 43 13.35 11.23 3.60
N LYS A 44 13.00 10.22 4.41
CA LYS A 44 13.94 9.39 5.16
C LYS A 44 14.63 8.31 4.32
N ILE A 45 14.18 8.07 3.08
CA ILE A 45 14.83 7.11 2.19
C ILE A 45 16.08 7.75 1.59
N THR A 46 17.24 7.18 1.90
CA THR A 46 18.55 7.63 1.40
C THR A 46 19.23 6.59 0.50
N GLU A 47 18.54 5.50 0.17
CA GLU A 47 19.06 4.43 -0.70
C GLU A 47 19.43 4.99 -2.09
N PRO A 48 20.67 4.79 -2.58
CA PRO A 48 21.07 5.20 -3.92
C PRO A 48 20.24 4.50 -5.00
N GLY A 49 20.01 5.18 -6.14
CA GLY A 49 19.24 4.60 -7.25
C GLY A 49 17.72 4.54 -7.00
N VAL A 50 17.23 5.30 -6.01
CA VAL A 50 15.80 5.55 -5.77
C VAL A 50 15.41 6.91 -6.35
N PHE A 51 14.37 6.92 -7.18
CA PHE A 51 13.87 8.11 -7.84
C PHE A 51 12.35 8.21 -7.78
N THR A 52 11.84 9.42 -7.96
CA THR A 52 10.42 9.66 -8.24
C THR A 52 10.09 9.26 -9.68
N LEU A 53 8.84 8.85 -9.93
CA LEU A 53 8.41 8.29 -11.22
C LEU A 53 8.61 9.23 -12.42
N ASP A 54 8.60 10.55 -12.21
CA ASP A 54 8.84 11.57 -13.25
C ASP A 54 10.26 11.50 -13.84
N LYS A 55 11.21 10.88 -13.14
CA LYS A 55 12.58 10.68 -13.58
C LYS A 55 12.79 9.37 -14.33
N MET A 56 11.73 8.57 -14.51
CA MET A 56 11.84 7.26 -15.13
C MET A 56 12.30 7.37 -16.59
N PRO A 57 13.38 6.68 -16.98
CA PRO A 57 13.85 6.68 -18.35
C PRO A 57 12.87 5.91 -19.25
N LYS A 58 13.02 6.09 -20.56
CA LYS A 58 12.36 5.22 -21.53
C LYS A 58 12.86 3.78 -21.33
N VAL A 59 11.91 2.86 -21.10
CA VAL A 59 12.17 1.43 -21.04
C VAL A 59 12.22 0.83 -22.44
N ASN A 60 13.09 -0.14 -22.64
CA ASN A 60 13.26 -0.85 -23.90
C ASN A 60 12.75 -2.30 -23.80
N GLU A 61 12.62 -2.96 -24.94
CA GLU A 61 12.13 -4.34 -25.08
C GLU A 61 13.04 -5.37 -24.37
N ASP A 62 14.32 -5.05 -24.24
CA ASP A 62 15.32 -5.83 -23.52
C ASP A 62 15.21 -5.68 -21.99
N ASP A 63 14.52 -4.65 -21.48
CA ASP A 63 14.47 -4.37 -20.05
C ASP A 63 13.42 -5.22 -19.34
N ILE A 64 13.54 -5.33 -18.01
CA ILE A 64 12.56 -6.00 -17.16
C ILE A 64 12.01 -4.98 -16.18
N MET A 65 10.70 -4.92 -16.07
CA MET A 65 10.03 -4.12 -15.06
C MET A 65 9.40 -5.04 -14.01
N ILE A 66 9.68 -4.76 -12.74
CA ILE A 66 9.07 -5.40 -11.58
C ILE A 66 8.14 -4.38 -10.93
N TYR A 67 6.84 -4.62 -11.00
CA TYR A 67 5.84 -3.75 -10.36
C TYR A 67 5.40 -4.31 -9.01
N HIS A 68 5.57 -3.53 -7.94
CA HIS A 68 5.13 -3.86 -6.59
C HIS A 68 3.71 -3.32 -6.37
N MET A 69 2.73 -4.18 -6.62
CA MET A 69 1.30 -3.88 -6.50
C MET A 69 0.83 -4.07 -5.06
N GLY A 70 0.36 -3.00 -4.42
CA GLY A 70 -0.21 -3.06 -3.07
C GLY A 70 -1.44 -2.17 -2.84
N ASN A 71 -1.77 -1.29 -3.79
CA ASN A 71 -2.97 -0.44 -3.72
C ASN A 71 -3.34 0.11 -5.11
N GLY A 72 -4.54 0.66 -5.26
CA GLY A 72 -4.94 1.41 -6.45
C GLY A 72 -4.10 2.67 -6.64
N SER A 73 -3.58 2.88 -7.85
CA SER A 73 -2.85 4.08 -8.20
C SER A 73 -2.87 4.32 -9.71
N PRO A 74 -2.66 5.55 -10.20
CA PRO A 74 -2.50 5.80 -11.64
C PRO A 74 -1.36 5.00 -12.28
N ILE A 75 -0.37 4.59 -11.48
CA ILE A 75 0.76 3.77 -11.94
C ILE A 75 0.29 2.41 -12.46
N ASN A 76 -0.82 1.86 -11.92
CA ASN A 76 -1.40 0.59 -12.33
C ASN A 76 -1.67 0.56 -13.83
N HIS A 77 -2.04 1.69 -14.43
CA HIS A 77 -2.25 1.80 -15.86
C HIS A 77 -0.96 1.91 -16.64
N LEU A 78 -0.08 2.83 -16.21
CA LEU A 78 1.22 3.09 -16.84
C LEU A 78 2.02 1.79 -17.02
N VAL A 79 2.11 0.96 -15.98
CA VAL A 79 2.93 -0.26 -15.99
C VAL A 79 2.46 -1.30 -17.00
N THR A 80 1.19 -1.29 -17.39
CA THR A 80 0.66 -2.23 -18.39
C THR A 80 0.90 -1.78 -19.83
N GLU A 81 1.29 -0.53 -20.04
CA GLU A 81 1.56 0.07 -21.35
C GLU A 81 3.05 0.08 -21.69
N LEU A 82 3.93 -0.18 -20.70
CA LEU A 82 5.36 -0.26 -20.91
C LEU A 82 5.74 -1.44 -21.83
N ASN A 83 6.50 -1.13 -22.87
CA ASN A 83 6.99 -2.09 -23.86
C ASN A 83 8.27 -2.77 -23.38
N CYS A 84 8.14 -3.61 -22.36
CA CYS A 84 9.21 -4.40 -21.77
C CYS A 84 8.65 -5.72 -21.21
N ARG A 85 9.54 -6.58 -20.70
CA ARG A 85 9.14 -7.78 -19.96
C ARG A 85 8.70 -7.40 -18.56
N ARG A 86 7.60 -7.99 -18.09
CA ARG A 86 6.87 -7.47 -16.92
C ARG A 86 6.61 -8.55 -15.88
N ILE A 87 7.06 -8.29 -14.66
CA ILE A 87 6.80 -9.09 -13.47
C ILE A 87 5.95 -8.25 -12.52
N MET A 88 4.90 -8.83 -11.95
CA MET A 88 4.16 -8.20 -10.86
C MET A 88 4.48 -8.91 -9.54
N PHE A 89 4.90 -8.15 -8.54
CA PHE A 89 4.88 -8.58 -7.15
C PHE A 89 3.58 -8.11 -6.51
N TYR A 90 2.67 -9.03 -6.22
CA TYR A 90 1.37 -8.73 -5.61
C TYR A 90 1.46 -8.87 -4.09
N HIS A 91 1.38 -7.73 -3.40
CA HIS A 91 1.51 -7.59 -1.94
C HIS A 91 0.17 -7.71 -1.18
N ASN A 92 -0.87 -8.21 -1.86
CA ASN A 92 -2.26 -8.17 -1.43
C ASN A 92 -2.85 -6.76 -1.37
N ILE A 93 -4.12 -6.63 -1.72
CA ILE A 93 -4.90 -5.41 -1.48
C ILE A 93 -5.89 -5.73 -0.38
N THR A 94 -6.00 -4.86 0.63
CA THR A 94 -6.98 -5.06 1.70
C THR A 94 -8.38 -4.74 1.16
N PRO A 95 -9.41 -5.56 1.44
CA PRO A 95 -10.78 -5.26 1.06
C PRO A 95 -11.20 -3.86 1.55
N TYR A 96 -11.79 -3.07 0.67
CA TYR A 96 -12.05 -1.65 0.93
C TYR A 96 -13.09 -1.47 2.05
N GLU A 97 -13.90 -2.48 2.34
CA GLU A 97 -14.89 -2.51 3.41
C GLU A 97 -14.27 -2.30 4.79
N PHE A 98 -13.01 -2.73 4.99
CA PHE A 98 -12.30 -2.48 6.24
C PHE A 98 -12.11 -0.98 6.50
N PHE A 99 -11.91 -0.17 5.45
CA PHE A 99 -11.64 1.26 5.59
C PHE A 99 -12.89 2.14 5.48
N ALA A 100 -14.08 1.54 5.34
CA ALA A 100 -15.33 2.27 5.10
C ALA A 100 -15.64 3.34 6.16
N ILE A 101 -15.20 3.12 7.40
CA ILE A 101 -15.39 4.03 8.53
C ILE A 101 -14.19 4.96 8.80
N ASP A 102 -13.06 4.74 8.12
CA ASP A 102 -11.79 5.38 8.48
C ASP A 102 -11.42 6.49 7.51
N ASN A 103 -11.24 6.16 6.22
CA ASN A 103 -10.74 7.11 5.24
C ASN A 103 -11.22 6.76 3.82
N ILE A 104 -11.98 7.68 3.22
CA ILE A 104 -12.52 7.55 1.85
C ILE A 104 -11.42 7.34 0.80
N ASN A 105 -10.23 7.92 0.99
CA ASN A 105 -9.10 7.74 0.07
C ASN A 105 -8.55 6.32 0.14
N SER A 106 -8.51 5.72 1.34
CA SER A 106 -8.11 4.31 1.50
C SER A 106 -9.14 3.37 0.89
N VAL A 107 -10.43 3.66 1.07
CA VAL A 107 -11.53 2.91 0.44
C VAL A 107 -11.38 2.95 -1.08
N GLU A 108 -11.27 4.16 -1.66
CA GLU A 108 -11.20 4.32 -3.11
C GLU A 108 -9.91 3.74 -3.69
N GLY A 109 -8.77 3.90 -3.01
CA GLY A 109 -7.51 3.26 -3.39
C GLY A 109 -7.64 1.74 -3.44
N CYS A 110 -8.17 1.12 -2.38
CA CYS A 110 -8.33 -0.34 -2.34
C CYS A 110 -9.34 -0.82 -3.39
N ARG A 111 -10.48 -0.14 -3.51
CA ARG A 111 -11.54 -0.45 -4.49
C ARG A 111 -10.99 -0.40 -5.92
N ARG A 112 -10.33 0.71 -6.30
CA ARG A 112 -9.69 0.86 -7.61
C ARG A 112 -8.61 -0.19 -7.82
N GLY A 113 -7.76 -0.44 -6.84
CA GLY A 113 -6.72 -1.45 -6.96
C GLY A 113 -7.27 -2.84 -7.25
N ILE A 114 -8.35 -3.24 -6.57
CA ILE A 114 -9.04 -4.50 -6.82
C ILE A 114 -9.68 -4.49 -8.23
N GLU A 115 -10.34 -3.40 -8.61
CA GLU A 115 -10.93 -3.24 -9.94
C GLU A 115 -9.89 -3.32 -11.06
N ASP A 116 -8.75 -2.66 -10.93
CA ASP A 116 -7.63 -2.70 -11.87
C ASP A 116 -7.08 -4.11 -12.01
N MET A 117 -6.95 -4.85 -10.90
CA MET A 117 -6.54 -6.26 -10.91
C MET A 117 -7.52 -7.14 -11.70
N HIS A 118 -8.81 -6.83 -11.69
CA HIS A 118 -9.81 -7.58 -12.45
C HIS A 118 -9.88 -7.19 -13.92
N THR A 119 -9.71 -5.91 -14.24
CA THR A 119 -10.07 -5.35 -15.55
C THR A 119 -8.86 -4.98 -16.40
N HIS A 120 -7.82 -4.40 -15.79
CA HIS A 120 -6.75 -3.74 -16.52
C HIS A 120 -5.44 -4.52 -16.50
N MET A 121 -5.08 -5.12 -15.36
CA MET A 121 -3.77 -5.75 -15.15
C MET A 121 -3.74 -7.23 -15.56
N LYS A 122 -4.91 -7.87 -15.64
CA LYS A 122 -5.04 -9.30 -15.93
C LYS A 122 -4.51 -9.62 -17.33
N GLY A 123 -3.53 -10.54 -17.38
CA GLY A 123 -2.90 -10.95 -18.64
C GLY A 123 -1.96 -9.90 -19.26
N LYS A 124 -1.61 -8.83 -18.53
CA LYS A 124 -0.63 -7.83 -18.97
C LYS A 124 0.78 -8.07 -18.44
N PHE A 125 0.99 -9.06 -17.60
CA PHE A 125 2.30 -9.40 -17.03
C PHE A 125 2.70 -10.81 -17.45
N ASP A 126 3.99 -11.02 -17.60
CA ASP A 126 4.58 -12.28 -18.03
C ASP A 126 4.71 -13.27 -16.87
N ALA A 127 4.87 -12.76 -15.65
CA ALA A 127 4.91 -13.54 -14.41
C ALA A 127 4.40 -12.74 -13.21
N TYR A 128 3.95 -13.47 -12.19
CA TYR A 128 3.41 -12.94 -10.94
C TYR A 128 4.13 -13.59 -9.77
N ILE A 129 4.40 -12.81 -8.73
CA ILE A 129 4.97 -13.29 -7.48
C ILE A 129 4.08 -12.83 -6.32
N THR A 130 3.82 -13.71 -5.38
CA THR A 130 3.12 -13.40 -4.13
C THR A 130 3.95 -13.78 -2.92
N ALA A 131 3.74 -13.10 -1.79
CA ALA A 131 4.44 -13.42 -0.54
C ALA A 131 3.90 -14.67 0.18
N SER A 132 2.71 -15.14 -0.19
CA SER A 132 2.00 -16.26 0.43
C SER A 132 1.14 -17.02 -0.57
N GLN A 133 0.82 -18.27 -0.22
CA GLN A 133 -0.17 -19.09 -0.92
C GLN A 133 -1.56 -18.46 -0.82
N PHE A 134 -1.93 -17.85 0.31
CA PHE A 134 -3.18 -17.08 0.41
C PHE A 134 -3.32 -16.02 -0.70
N SER A 135 -2.29 -15.19 -0.90
CA SER A 135 -2.32 -14.17 -1.95
C SER A 135 -2.27 -14.77 -3.35
N LYS A 136 -1.61 -15.93 -3.53
CA LYS A 136 -1.66 -16.68 -4.80
C LYS A 136 -3.07 -17.18 -5.11
N ASP A 137 -3.75 -17.75 -4.12
CA ASP A 137 -5.13 -18.22 -4.25
C ASP A 137 -6.08 -17.07 -4.59
N ASP A 138 -5.84 -15.87 -4.05
CA ASP A 138 -6.61 -14.68 -4.41
C ASP A 138 -6.42 -14.29 -5.88
N LEU A 139 -5.20 -14.30 -6.41
CA LEU A 139 -4.96 -14.10 -7.84
C LEU A 139 -5.66 -15.20 -8.69
N ILE A 140 -5.61 -16.46 -8.26
CA ILE A 140 -6.31 -17.56 -8.96
C ILE A 140 -7.82 -17.33 -8.97
N LYS A 141 -8.43 -16.89 -7.85
CA LYS A 141 -9.86 -16.52 -7.78
C LYS A 141 -10.21 -15.35 -8.71
N MET A 142 -9.31 -14.38 -8.86
CA MET A 142 -9.43 -13.29 -9.85
C MET A 142 -9.25 -13.78 -11.30
N GLY A 143 -8.88 -15.05 -11.48
CA GLY A 143 -8.75 -15.75 -12.75
C GLY A 143 -7.38 -15.55 -13.43
N TYR A 144 -6.35 -15.20 -12.67
CA TYR A 144 -4.97 -15.26 -13.14
C TYR A 144 -4.53 -16.72 -13.33
N LYS A 145 -3.60 -16.96 -14.25
CA LYS A 145 -3.16 -18.32 -14.58
C LYS A 145 -2.17 -18.81 -13.53
N GLU A 146 -2.53 -19.87 -12.81
CA GLU A 146 -1.71 -20.45 -11.74
C GLU A 146 -0.27 -20.76 -12.15
N ASN A 147 -0.05 -21.23 -13.38
CA ASN A 147 1.28 -21.57 -13.89
C ASN A 147 2.18 -20.36 -14.18
N LEU A 148 1.70 -19.14 -13.94
CA LEU A 148 2.45 -17.89 -14.00
C LEU A 148 2.68 -17.27 -12.61
N ILE A 149 2.20 -17.90 -11.53
CA ILE A 149 2.23 -17.35 -10.18
C ILE A 149 3.17 -18.19 -9.29
N ASP A 150 4.26 -17.57 -8.86
CA ASP A 150 5.20 -18.13 -7.90
C ASP A 150 4.97 -17.53 -6.50
N VAL A 151 5.19 -18.34 -5.47
CA VAL A 151 5.16 -17.88 -4.07
C VAL A 151 6.60 -17.70 -3.60
N ILE A 152 6.99 -16.44 -3.35
CA ILE A 152 8.31 -16.08 -2.83
C ILE A 152 8.09 -15.14 -1.66
N PRO A 153 8.37 -15.56 -0.41
CA PRO A 153 8.22 -14.73 0.78
C PRO A 153 8.94 -13.38 0.67
N ILE A 154 8.50 -12.42 1.48
CA ILE A 154 9.16 -11.11 1.61
C ILE A 154 10.59 -11.30 2.14
N ILE A 155 11.55 -10.56 1.56
CA ILE A 155 12.92 -10.53 2.08
C ILE A 155 12.95 -9.62 3.30
N VAL A 156 13.24 -10.20 4.46
CA VAL A 156 13.44 -9.45 5.71
C VAL A 156 14.95 -9.41 6.01
N PRO A 157 15.58 -8.23 6.11
CA PRO A 157 17.00 -8.12 6.39
C PRO A 157 17.28 -8.37 7.87
N PHE A 158 17.21 -9.63 8.32
CA PHE A 158 17.38 -10.00 9.73
C PHE A 158 18.75 -9.62 10.32
N ASP A 159 19.77 -9.37 9.49
CA ASP A 159 21.04 -8.85 9.98
C ASP A 159 20.93 -7.47 10.60
N ASP A 160 19.97 -6.64 10.15
CA ASP A 160 19.69 -5.35 10.78
C ASP A 160 19.20 -5.53 12.22
N TYR A 161 18.56 -6.65 12.53
CA TYR A 161 18.00 -6.93 13.85
C TYR A 161 19.07 -7.26 14.89
N LYS A 162 20.33 -7.45 14.47
CA LYS A 162 21.50 -7.61 15.33
C LYS A 162 22.08 -6.29 15.82
N GLN A 163 21.56 -5.16 15.33
CA GLN A 163 21.99 -3.83 15.77
C GLN A 163 21.69 -3.60 17.27
N GLN A 164 22.39 -2.64 17.86
CA GLN A 164 22.23 -2.31 19.29
C GLN A 164 20.83 -1.73 19.55
N PRO A 165 20.03 -2.32 20.47
CA PRO A 165 18.76 -1.75 20.88
C PRO A 165 18.96 -0.46 21.68
N ASP A 166 17.97 0.43 21.68
CA ASP A 166 18.01 1.67 22.46
C ASP A 166 18.08 1.37 23.97
N GLU A 167 19.18 1.75 24.60
CA GLU A 167 19.41 1.42 26.01
C GLU A 167 18.42 2.08 26.97
N ALA A 168 17.95 3.29 26.65
CA ALA A 168 17.01 4.01 27.51
C ALA A 168 15.66 3.30 27.51
N MET A 169 15.19 2.86 26.35
CA MET A 169 13.99 2.04 26.17
C MET A 169 14.16 0.68 26.85
N MET A 170 15.32 0.02 26.69
CA MET A 170 15.62 -1.25 27.37
C MET A 170 15.51 -1.12 28.90
N ARG A 171 16.07 -0.05 29.48
CA ARG A 171 15.96 0.23 30.92
C ARG A 171 14.51 0.52 31.33
N LYS A 172 13.79 1.33 30.55
CA LYS A 172 12.39 1.69 30.80
C LYS A 172 11.46 0.47 30.82
N LEU A 173 11.70 -0.51 29.95
CA LEU A 173 10.88 -1.72 29.84
C LEU A 173 11.33 -2.86 30.76
N SER A 174 12.43 -2.68 31.52
CA SER A 174 12.96 -3.68 32.47
C SER A 174 12.47 -3.42 33.91
N ASP A 175 11.20 -3.06 34.08
CA ASP A 175 10.57 -2.77 35.38
C ASP A 175 9.70 -3.92 35.93
N GLY A 176 9.76 -5.08 35.26
CA GLY A 176 9.03 -6.29 35.61
C GLY A 176 7.52 -6.19 35.37
N VAL A 177 7.09 -5.31 34.47
CA VAL A 177 5.73 -5.28 33.91
C VAL A 177 5.67 -6.19 32.70
N THR A 178 4.63 -7.01 32.59
CA THR A 178 4.40 -7.84 31.40
C THR A 178 4.06 -6.97 30.19
N ASN A 179 4.85 -7.07 29.12
CA ASN A 179 4.71 -6.31 27.88
C ASN A 179 4.00 -7.15 26.81
N ILE A 180 2.75 -6.79 26.50
CA ILE A 180 2.02 -7.32 25.34
C ILE A 180 2.29 -6.39 24.15
N LEU A 181 2.77 -6.95 23.05
CA LEU A 181 3.19 -6.19 21.86
C LEU A 181 2.29 -6.46 20.66
N PHE A 182 1.98 -5.40 19.92
CA PHE A 182 1.59 -5.48 18.51
C PHE A 182 2.35 -4.42 17.72
N VAL A 183 2.79 -4.78 16.52
CA VAL A 183 3.51 -3.89 15.60
C VAL A 183 2.79 -3.85 14.26
N GLY A 184 2.41 -2.65 13.84
CA GLY A 184 1.69 -2.40 12.60
C GLY A 184 0.94 -1.07 12.67
N ARG A 185 0.67 -0.49 11.49
CA ARG A 185 -0.11 0.76 11.41
C ARG A 185 -1.43 0.62 12.16
N VAL A 186 -1.90 1.70 12.79
CA VAL A 186 -3.24 1.73 13.39
C VAL A 186 -4.26 1.81 12.26
N ALA A 187 -4.86 0.68 11.93
CA ALA A 187 -5.75 0.52 10.78
C ALA A 187 -6.86 -0.50 11.08
N PRO A 188 -8.09 -0.31 10.55
CA PRO A 188 -9.24 -1.15 10.88
C PRO A 188 -9.06 -2.66 10.65
N ASN A 189 -8.36 -3.06 9.59
CA ASN A 189 -8.13 -4.47 9.27
C ASN A 189 -7.20 -5.18 10.29
N LYS A 190 -6.47 -4.41 11.11
CA LYS A 190 -5.60 -4.94 12.16
C LYS A 190 -6.32 -5.20 13.48
N LYS A 191 -7.56 -4.69 13.61
CA LYS A 191 -8.45 -4.94 14.76
C LYS A 191 -7.81 -4.62 16.11
N HIS A 192 -7.28 -3.41 16.22
CA HIS A 192 -6.71 -2.89 17.48
C HIS A 192 -7.71 -2.95 18.63
N GLU A 193 -9.01 -2.78 18.34
CA GLU A 193 -10.09 -2.91 19.32
C GLU A 193 -10.15 -4.30 19.98
N ASP A 194 -9.84 -5.37 19.25
CA ASP A 194 -9.84 -6.74 19.79
C ASP A 194 -8.63 -6.96 20.72
N ILE A 195 -7.47 -6.46 20.31
CA ILE A 195 -6.23 -6.49 21.12
C ILE A 195 -6.44 -5.73 22.43
N ILE A 196 -7.01 -4.52 22.35
CA ILE A 196 -7.27 -3.65 23.51
C ILE A 196 -8.29 -4.27 24.44
N ARG A 197 -9.37 -4.87 23.90
CA ARG A 197 -10.41 -5.52 24.70
C ARG A 197 -9.87 -6.75 25.43
N ALA A 198 -9.04 -7.56 24.77
CA ALA A 198 -8.35 -8.70 25.39
C ALA A 198 -7.39 -8.24 26.49
N PHE A 199 -6.57 -7.24 26.21
CA PHE A 199 -5.67 -6.63 27.20
C PHE A 199 -6.42 -6.07 28.40
N ALA A 200 -7.52 -5.34 28.19
CA ALA A 200 -8.30 -4.76 29.26
C ALA A 200 -8.86 -5.82 30.22
N TYR A 201 -9.30 -6.95 29.68
CA TYR A 201 -9.73 -8.08 30.50
C TYR A 201 -8.55 -8.71 31.23
N TYR A 202 -7.45 -9.01 30.53
CA TYR A 202 -6.23 -9.58 31.10
C TYR A 202 -5.68 -8.73 32.26
N LYS A 203 -5.55 -7.42 32.06
CA LYS A 203 -5.06 -6.50 33.08
C LYS A 203 -5.94 -6.48 34.31
N LYS A 204 -7.26 -6.45 34.13
CA LYS A 204 -8.22 -6.34 35.24
C LYS A 204 -8.37 -7.64 36.04
N HIS A 205 -8.30 -8.79 35.37
CA HIS A 205 -8.71 -10.07 35.96
C HIS A 205 -7.58 -11.08 36.13
N VAL A 206 -6.43 -10.85 35.51
CA VAL A 206 -5.34 -11.83 35.45
C VAL A 206 -4.03 -11.24 35.95
N ASN A 207 -3.53 -10.16 35.35
CA ASN A 207 -2.26 -9.54 35.73
C ASN A 207 -2.33 -8.01 35.63
N GLU A 208 -2.54 -7.35 36.78
CA GLU A 208 -2.61 -5.88 36.86
C GLU A 208 -1.29 -5.19 36.47
N LYS A 209 -0.16 -5.89 36.65
CA LYS A 209 1.19 -5.40 36.33
C LYS A 209 1.56 -5.74 34.87
N SER A 210 0.69 -5.34 33.96
CA SER A 210 0.84 -5.50 32.52
C SER A 210 0.57 -4.21 31.75
N ARG A 211 1.18 -4.08 30.57
CA ARG A 211 0.98 -3.00 29.61
C ARG A 211 0.82 -3.54 28.20
N LEU A 212 0.13 -2.76 27.35
CA LEU A 212 -0.02 -3.02 25.93
C LEU A 212 0.74 -1.96 25.14
N ILE A 213 1.62 -2.38 24.23
CA ILE A 213 2.42 -1.51 23.37
C ILE A 213 1.97 -1.72 21.92
N LEU A 214 1.36 -0.68 21.33
CA LEU A 214 0.84 -0.69 19.96
C LEU A 214 1.73 0.18 19.07
N VAL A 215 2.81 -0.40 18.54
CA VAL A 215 3.79 0.34 17.72
C VAL A 215 3.31 0.44 16.28
N GLY A 216 3.40 1.63 15.69
CA GLY A 216 3.13 1.84 14.28
C GLY A 216 2.57 3.22 13.98
N SER A 217 2.66 3.64 12.71
CA SER A 217 2.10 4.92 12.30
C SER A 217 0.58 4.96 12.51
N HIS A 218 0.08 6.11 12.92
CA HIS A 218 -1.34 6.42 12.98
C HIS A 218 -1.56 7.82 12.43
N ASP A 219 -2.74 8.08 11.88
CA ASP A 219 -3.18 9.44 11.56
C ASP A 219 -3.86 10.03 12.81
N PRO A 220 -3.29 11.06 13.46
CA PRO A 220 -3.91 11.70 14.62
C PRO A 220 -5.30 12.30 14.31
N ASN A 221 -5.58 12.59 13.03
CA ASN A 221 -6.87 13.08 12.57
C ASN A 221 -7.75 11.96 11.99
N GLY A 222 -7.24 10.73 11.91
CA GLY A 222 -7.96 9.57 11.38
C GLY A 222 -9.08 9.13 12.32
N MET A 223 -10.24 8.80 11.75
CA MET A 223 -11.42 8.41 12.52
C MET A 223 -11.15 7.15 13.35
N TYR A 224 -10.52 6.14 12.75
CA TYR A 224 -10.27 4.88 13.46
C TYR A 224 -9.31 5.05 14.65
N TYR A 225 -8.22 5.83 14.50
CA TYR A 225 -7.31 6.09 15.62
C TYR A 225 -8.03 6.82 16.78
N ASN A 226 -8.87 7.80 16.45
CA ASN A 226 -9.66 8.53 17.45
C ASN A 226 -10.67 7.63 18.17
N ASP A 227 -11.30 6.69 17.45
CA ASP A 227 -12.18 5.69 18.02
C ASP A 227 -11.43 4.75 18.97
N ILE A 228 -10.24 4.29 18.57
CA ILE A 228 -9.38 3.44 19.40
C ILE A 228 -8.94 4.16 20.68
N VAL A 229 -8.48 5.41 20.60
CA VAL A 229 -8.12 6.21 21.79
C VAL A 229 -9.34 6.44 22.69
N SER A 230 -10.51 6.69 22.12
CA SER A 230 -11.76 6.83 22.87
C SER A 230 -12.20 5.52 23.53
N TYR A 231 -11.96 4.39 22.87
CA TYR A 231 -12.24 3.06 23.40
C TYR A 231 -11.35 2.70 24.58
N VAL A 232 -10.05 2.99 24.51
CA VAL A 232 -9.10 2.88 25.63
C VAL A 232 -9.58 3.66 26.86
N LYS A 233 -9.99 4.92 26.66
CA LYS A 233 -10.54 5.77 27.73
C LYS A 233 -11.83 5.19 28.32
N LYS A 234 -12.74 4.69 27.47
CA LYS A 234 -14.01 4.08 27.91
C LYS A 234 -13.79 2.82 28.75
N LEU A 235 -12.76 2.04 28.44
CA LEU A 235 -12.39 0.84 29.19
C LEU A 235 -11.58 1.16 30.47
N GLY A 236 -11.06 2.38 30.61
CA GLY A 236 -10.28 2.82 31.77
C GLY A 236 -8.91 2.15 31.88
N VAL A 237 -8.27 1.83 30.74
CA VAL A 237 -6.96 1.16 30.68
C VAL A 237 -5.86 2.12 30.24
N GLU A 238 -5.23 2.77 31.20
CA GLU A 238 -4.21 3.81 30.92
C GLU A 238 -2.87 3.24 30.44
N ASP A 239 -2.62 1.94 30.65
CA ASP A 239 -1.37 1.24 30.26
C ASP A 239 -1.34 0.77 28.80
N VAL A 240 -2.13 1.40 27.93
CA VAL A 240 -2.05 1.23 26.47
C VAL A 240 -1.19 2.34 25.89
N VAL A 241 -0.06 1.98 25.30
CA VAL A 241 0.93 2.92 24.76
C VAL A 241 0.90 2.91 23.24
N PHE A 242 0.73 4.09 22.64
CA PHE A 242 0.85 4.33 21.20
C PHE A 242 2.11 5.15 20.94
N PRO A 243 3.29 4.52 20.82
CA PRO A 243 4.53 5.26 20.59
C PRO A 243 4.60 5.86 19.17
N GLY A 244 3.71 5.45 18.25
CA GLY A 244 3.70 5.96 16.88
C GLY A 244 4.86 5.39 16.06
N HIS A 245 5.45 6.26 15.21
CA HIS A 245 6.65 5.92 14.44
C HIS A 245 7.89 6.17 15.30
N ILE A 246 8.65 5.10 15.58
CA ILE A 246 9.83 5.12 16.45
C ILE A 246 11.11 4.83 15.67
N SER A 247 12.26 5.10 16.27
CA SER A 247 13.54 4.74 15.69
C SER A 247 13.70 3.22 15.60
N PHE A 248 14.58 2.78 14.70
CA PHE A 248 14.87 1.36 14.56
C PHE A 248 15.44 0.76 15.87
N ALA A 249 16.38 1.46 16.54
CA ALA A 249 16.91 1.02 17.83
C ALA A 249 15.83 0.87 18.93
N GLU A 250 14.82 1.76 18.95
CA GLU A 250 13.71 1.65 19.91
C GLU A 250 12.82 0.43 19.63
N ILE A 251 12.51 0.10 18.37
CA ILE A 251 11.71 -1.10 18.08
C ILE A 251 12.48 -2.39 18.40
N LEU A 252 13.80 -2.43 18.18
CA LEU A 252 14.64 -3.57 18.64
C LEU A 252 14.55 -3.75 20.16
N ALA A 253 14.56 -2.65 20.92
CA ALA A 253 14.41 -2.68 22.37
C ALA A 253 13.03 -3.18 22.80
N ILE A 254 11.97 -2.74 22.12
CA ILE A 254 10.59 -3.15 22.42
C ILE A 254 10.39 -4.63 22.14
N TYR A 255 10.82 -5.15 20.98
CA TYR A 255 10.75 -6.58 20.70
C TYR A 255 11.56 -7.39 21.72
N SER A 256 12.78 -6.96 22.04
CA SER A 256 13.65 -7.63 23.04
C SER A 256 13.07 -7.68 24.45
N LYS A 257 12.03 -6.88 24.74
CA LYS A 257 11.38 -6.78 26.05
C LYS A 257 9.92 -7.19 26.03
N ALA A 258 9.39 -7.60 24.88
CA ALA A 258 8.02 -8.11 24.78
C ALA A 258 7.93 -9.53 25.35
N ASP A 259 6.89 -9.78 26.14
CA ASP A 259 6.64 -11.11 26.71
C ASP A 259 5.75 -11.96 25.80
N VAL A 260 4.93 -11.30 24.97
CA VAL A 260 4.03 -11.93 24.00
C VAL A 260 3.66 -10.96 22.89
N PHE A 261 3.59 -11.46 21.66
CA PHE A 261 3.08 -10.70 20.51
C PHE A 261 1.64 -11.13 20.22
N LEU A 262 0.69 -10.18 20.21
CA LEU A 262 -0.73 -10.46 20.02
C LEU A 262 -1.25 -9.84 18.72
N CYS A 263 -1.53 -10.67 17.71
CA CYS A 263 -1.99 -10.24 16.39
C CYS A 263 -3.45 -10.65 16.12
N MET A 264 -4.39 -9.70 16.18
CA MET A 264 -5.81 -9.97 15.90
C MET A 264 -6.28 -9.51 14.51
N SER A 265 -5.32 -9.27 13.60
CA SER A 265 -5.60 -8.83 12.22
C SER A 265 -6.57 -9.77 11.51
N GLU A 266 -7.54 -9.21 10.79
CA GLU A 266 -8.48 -9.96 9.93
C GLU A 266 -8.02 -10.06 8.48
N HIS A 267 -7.03 -9.27 8.10
CA HIS A 267 -6.51 -9.30 6.74
C HIS A 267 -5.01 -9.00 6.69
N GLU A 268 -4.22 -10.01 6.33
CA GLU A 268 -2.77 -9.99 6.16
C GLU A 268 -2.35 -10.85 4.95
N GLY A 269 -1.50 -10.30 4.08
CA GLY A 269 -0.91 -11.05 2.96
C GLY A 269 0.38 -11.80 3.32
N PHE A 270 1.04 -11.43 4.42
CA PHE A 270 2.22 -12.11 4.98
C PHE A 270 2.44 -11.76 6.46
N CYS A 271 2.24 -10.50 6.86
CA CYS A 271 2.45 -10.00 8.22
C CYS A 271 3.91 -10.17 8.71
N VAL A 272 4.82 -9.37 8.15
CA VAL A 272 6.25 -9.33 8.53
C VAL A 272 6.48 -9.24 10.05
N PRO A 273 5.71 -8.46 10.84
CA PRO A 273 5.87 -8.39 12.30
C PRO A 273 5.80 -9.72 13.05
N LEU A 274 5.11 -10.74 12.52
CA LEU A 274 5.10 -12.08 13.14
C LEU A 274 6.51 -12.69 13.09
N VAL A 275 7.20 -12.56 11.96
CA VAL A 275 8.55 -13.10 11.76
C VAL A 275 9.59 -12.27 12.53
N GLU A 276 9.38 -10.96 12.63
CA GLU A 276 10.17 -10.09 13.50
C GLU A 276 10.05 -10.55 14.96
N ALA A 277 8.84 -10.77 15.48
CA ALA A 277 8.62 -11.27 16.83
C ALA A 277 9.32 -12.62 17.09
N MET A 278 9.26 -13.55 16.13
CA MET A 278 9.98 -14.82 16.21
C MET A 278 11.49 -14.63 16.33
N THR A 279 12.06 -13.65 15.62
CA THR A 279 13.50 -13.35 15.63
C THR A 279 14.01 -12.95 17.01
N PHE A 280 13.14 -12.33 17.83
CA PHE A 280 13.43 -11.93 19.20
C PHE A 280 12.99 -12.96 20.25
N ASP A 281 12.62 -14.17 19.82
CA ASP A 281 12.07 -15.20 20.71
C ASP A 281 10.85 -14.71 21.51
N VAL A 282 10.04 -13.84 20.92
CA VAL A 282 8.75 -13.41 21.49
C VAL A 282 7.69 -14.42 21.07
N PRO A 283 7.00 -15.10 21.99
CA PRO A 283 5.97 -16.05 21.62
C PRO A 283 4.78 -15.31 20.98
N VAL A 284 4.28 -15.85 19.87
CA VAL A 284 3.22 -15.22 19.08
C VAL A 284 1.87 -15.89 19.34
N ILE A 285 0.85 -15.06 19.57
CA ILE A 285 -0.57 -15.44 19.54
C ILE A 285 -1.21 -14.67 18.39
N ALA A 286 -1.82 -15.36 17.44
CA ALA A 286 -2.41 -14.72 16.27
C ALA A 286 -3.77 -15.30 15.86
N TYR A 287 -4.63 -14.45 15.31
CA TYR A 287 -5.95 -14.83 14.83
C TYR A 287 -5.85 -15.60 13.51
N ASN A 288 -6.68 -16.64 13.36
CA ASN A 288 -6.73 -17.49 12.17
C ASN A 288 -7.39 -16.78 10.98
N ALA A 289 -6.64 -15.89 10.31
CA ALA A 289 -7.12 -15.16 9.16
C ALA A 289 -6.07 -15.04 8.05
N CYS A 290 -6.51 -15.18 6.80
CA CYS A 290 -5.70 -14.94 5.60
C CYS A 290 -4.36 -15.70 5.63
N ALA A 291 -3.25 -15.02 5.35
CA ALA A 291 -1.92 -15.62 5.35
C ALA A 291 -1.32 -15.85 6.75
N VAL A 292 -1.97 -15.41 7.84
CA VAL A 292 -1.40 -15.50 9.20
C VAL A 292 -1.02 -16.94 9.59
N PRO A 293 -1.88 -17.95 9.45
CA PRO A 293 -1.52 -19.33 9.80
C PRO A 293 -0.40 -19.88 8.92
N GLU A 294 -0.39 -19.50 7.65
CA GLU A 294 0.65 -19.88 6.68
C GLU A 294 2.00 -19.28 7.10
N THR A 295 2.07 -17.98 7.41
CA THR A 295 3.28 -17.33 7.88
C THR A 295 3.81 -18.01 9.14
N LEU A 296 2.93 -18.33 10.08
CA LEU A 296 3.31 -19.01 11.33
C LEU A 296 3.75 -20.46 11.11
N GLY A 297 3.22 -21.16 10.10
CA GLY A 297 3.62 -22.54 9.78
C GLY A 297 3.42 -23.52 10.94
N GLY A 298 2.45 -23.27 11.82
CA GLY A 298 2.20 -24.06 13.03
C GLY A 298 3.19 -23.83 14.18
N ALA A 299 4.05 -22.82 14.10
CA ALA A 299 5.08 -22.54 15.10
C ALA A 299 4.60 -21.73 16.32
N SER A 300 3.37 -21.24 16.28
CA SER A 300 2.83 -20.28 17.25
C SER A 300 1.37 -20.59 17.56
N VAL A 301 0.81 -19.92 18.56
CA VAL A 301 -0.59 -20.14 18.97
C VAL A 301 -1.51 -19.43 17.98
N VAL A 302 -2.29 -20.21 17.23
CA VAL A 302 -3.32 -19.70 16.33
C VAL A 302 -4.68 -19.85 17.00
N VAL A 303 -5.47 -18.79 17.03
CA VAL A 303 -6.79 -18.75 17.68
C VAL A 303 -7.91 -18.43 16.68
N ASP A 304 -9.04 -19.09 16.83
CA ASP A 304 -10.25 -18.86 16.03
C ASP A 304 -11.28 -17.94 16.72
N ASP A 305 -11.09 -17.65 18.00
CA ASP A 305 -12.00 -16.84 18.80
C ASP A 305 -11.28 -15.60 19.33
N LYS A 306 -11.94 -14.46 19.20
CA LYS A 306 -11.50 -13.15 19.70
C LYS A 306 -12.20 -12.75 21.00
N ASP A 307 -12.83 -13.69 21.69
CA ASP A 307 -13.40 -13.46 23.01
C ASP A 307 -12.29 -13.05 24.00
N PRO A 308 -12.45 -11.91 24.71
CA PRO A 308 -11.42 -11.39 25.58
C PRO A 308 -11.16 -12.26 26.81
N VAL A 309 -12.15 -13.04 27.28
CA VAL A 309 -11.96 -13.96 28.41
C VAL A 309 -11.07 -15.10 27.96
N PHE A 310 -11.37 -15.70 26.80
CA PHE A 310 -10.54 -16.73 26.19
C PHE A 310 -9.13 -16.23 25.91
N LEU A 311 -8.98 -15.11 25.18
CA LEU A 311 -7.68 -14.55 24.85
C LEU A 311 -6.85 -14.23 26.09
N SER A 312 -7.45 -13.71 27.17
CA SER A 312 -6.71 -13.44 28.42
C SER A 312 -6.10 -14.70 29.04
N LYS A 313 -6.78 -15.85 28.93
CA LYS A 313 -6.27 -17.13 29.43
C LYS A 313 -5.12 -17.63 28.54
N VAL A 314 -5.27 -17.50 27.22
CA VAL A 314 -4.21 -17.88 26.28
C VAL A 314 -2.97 -17.03 26.48
N ILE A 315 -3.13 -15.71 26.64
CA ILE A 315 -2.04 -14.78 26.97
C ILE A 315 -1.36 -15.22 28.27
N ASN A 316 -2.13 -15.48 29.33
CA ASN A 316 -1.57 -15.92 30.61
C ASN A 316 -0.81 -17.24 30.50
N GLU A 317 -1.36 -18.21 29.78
CA GLU A 317 -0.71 -19.51 29.61
C GLU A 317 0.62 -19.35 28.89
N VAL A 318 0.67 -18.56 27.80
CA VAL A 318 1.91 -18.26 27.07
C VAL A 318 2.93 -17.50 27.93
N VAL A 319 2.46 -16.64 28.84
CA VAL A 319 3.32 -15.80 29.67
C VAL A 319 3.84 -16.54 30.92
N GLU A 320 3.03 -17.38 31.56
CA GLU A 320 3.37 -18.01 32.85
C GLU A 320 3.82 -19.47 32.71
N ASN A 321 3.42 -20.18 31.65
CA ASN A 321 3.84 -21.56 31.42
C ASN A 321 5.17 -21.62 30.67
N GLU A 322 6.27 -21.79 31.42
CA GLU A 322 7.63 -21.87 30.87
C GLU A 322 7.81 -23.01 29.84
N GLU A 323 7.18 -24.16 30.04
CA GLU A 323 7.28 -25.31 29.12
C GLU A 323 6.57 -25.04 27.79
N MET A 324 5.36 -24.47 27.86
CA MET A 324 4.64 -24.05 26.66
C MET A 324 5.39 -22.96 25.91
N ARG A 325 5.88 -21.93 26.61
CA ARG A 325 6.70 -20.87 26.02
C ARG A 325 7.92 -21.47 25.31
N LYS A 326 8.68 -22.32 25.99
CA LYS A 326 9.86 -22.97 25.41
C LYS A 326 9.51 -23.73 24.12
N THR A 327 8.41 -24.49 24.14
CA THR A 327 7.92 -25.24 22.98
C THR A 327 7.60 -24.32 21.80
N ILE A 328 6.90 -23.21 22.06
CA ILE A 328 6.57 -22.20 21.04
C ILE A 328 7.86 -21.60 20.46
N ILE A 329 8.80 -21.19 21.31
CA ILE A 329 10.05 -20.56 20.85
C ILE A 329 10.90 -21.52 20.03
N GLU A 330 11.02 -22.78 20.43
CA GLU A 330 11.74 -23.79 19.64
C GLU A 330 11.10 -23.99 18.26
N ALA A 331 9.77 -24.03 18.19
CA ALA A 331 9.06 -24.12 16.92
C ALA A 331 9.23 -22.86 16.06
N GLN A 332 9.17 -21.66 16.66
CA GLN A 332 9.37 -20.37 15.98
C GLN A 332 10.78 -20.26 15.40
N ARG A 333 11.81 -20.64 16.16
CA ARG A 333 13.20 -20.68 15.68
C ARG A 333 13.36 -21.61 14.48
N LYS A 334 12.71 -22.78 14.49
CA LYS A 334 12.69 -23.67 13.33
C LYS A 334 11.96 -23.04 12.14
N ARG A 335 10.84 -22.35 12.37
CA ARG A 335 10.10 -21.66 11.31
C ARG A 335 10.91 -20.54 10.65
N LEU A 336 11.76 -19.84 11.41
CA LEU A 336 12.67 -18.84 10.86
C LEU A 336 13.66 -19.41 9.81
N GLU A 337 13.92 -20.71 9.78
CA GLU A 337 14.74 -21.35 8.74
C GLU A 337 14.12 -21.19 7.34
N ASP A 338 12.79 -21.05 7.25
CA ASP A 338 12.08 -20.84 5.99
C ASP A 338 12.20 -19.40 5.48
N PHE A 339 12.52 -18.47 6.35
CA PHE A 339 12.61 -17.05 6.03
C PHE A 339 14.05 -16.54 5.99
N GLN A 340 15.05 -17.42 6.08
CA GLN A 340 16.45 -17.02 6.00
C GLN A 340 16.73 -16.24 4.73
N TYR A 341 17.45 -15.13 4.89
CA TYR A 341 17.76 -14.21 3.79
C TYR A 341 18.35 -14.94 2.58
N GLU A 342 19.36 -15.78 2.78
CA GLU A 342 20.00 -16.54 1.69
C GLU A 342 19.02 -17.49 0.97
N LYS A 343 18.10 -18.13 1.68
CA LYS A 343 17.10 -19.03 1.10
C LYS A 343 16.13 -18.29 0.18
N ILE A 344 15.63 -17.13 0.62
CA ILE A 344 14.70 -16.32 -0.17
C ILE A 344 15.47 -15.65 -1.32
N LYS A 345 16.67 -15.14 -1.07
CA LYS A 345 17.58 -14.58 -2.08
C LYS A 345 17.81 -15.59 -3.20
N ASP A 346 18.24 -16.82 -2.89
CA ASP A 346 18.48 -17.86 -3.88
C ASP A 346 17.23 -18.20 -4.70
N THR A 347 16.08 -18.25 -4.04
CA THR A 347 14.78 -18.49 -4.68
C THR A 347 14.44 -17.37 -5.66
N PHE A 348 14.60 -16.11 -5.25
CA PHE A 348 14.33 -14.95 -6.10
C PHE A 348 15.31 -14.84 -7.27
N GLN A 349 16.61 -15.06 -7.03
CA GLN A 349 17.61 -15.08 -8.10
C GLN A 349 17.34 -16.20 -9.11
N LYS A 350 16.95 -17.40 -8.63
CA LYS A 350 16.54 -18.50 -9.51
C LYS A 350 15.33 -18.11 -10.35
N PHE A 351 14.30 -17.53 -9.73
CA PHE A 351 13.13 -17.04 -10.44
C PHE A 351 13.52 -16.06 -11.56
N LEU A 352 14.37 -15.07 -11.28
CA LEU A 352 14.81 -14.11 -12.31
C LEU A 352 15.59 -14.78 -13.45
N ARG A 353 16.47 -15.74 -13.15
CA ARG A 353 17.20 -16.52 -14.17
C ARG A 353 16.24 -17.30 -15.07
N ASP A 354 15.27 -17.99 -14.46
CA ASP A 354 14.27 -18.78 -15.18
C ASP A 354 13.34 -17.87 -16.01
N PHE A 355 12.95 -16.72 -15.46
CA PHE A 355 12.16 -15.70 -16.15
C PHE A 355 12.88 -15.20 -17.40
N MET A 356 14.16 -14.80 -17.27
CA MET A 356 14.97 -14.32 -18.39
C MET A 356 15.17 -15.38 -19.48
N ALA A 357 15.26 -16.66 -19.10
CA ALA A 357 15.38 -17.77 -20.04
C ALA A 357 14.05 -18.06 -20.77
N LYS A 358 12.92 -17.93 -20.06
CA LYS A 358 11.58 -18.21 -20.59
C LYS A 358 11.05 -17.08 -21.47
N TYR A 359 11.33 -15.83 -21.11
CA TYR A 359 10.87 -14.63 -21.80
C TYR A 359 12.09 -13.89 -22.38
N PRO A 360 12.54 -14.23 -23.61
CA PRO A 360 13.57 -13.46 -24.29
C PRO A 360 13.07 -12.05 -24.61
N PRO A 361 13.96 -11.10 -24.98
CA PRO A 361 13.55 -9.78 -25.41
C PRO A 361 12.44 -9.81 -26.46
N LEU A 362 11.55 -8.81 -26.41
CA LEU A 362 10.48 -8.69 -27.40
C LEU A 362 11.11 -8.47 -28.79
N ASN A 363 10.59 -9.14 -29.83
CA ASN A 363 11.09 -9.00 -31.20
C ASN A 363 10.27 -7.95 -31.98
N ASN A 364 11.00 -7.12 -32.74
CA ASN A 364 10.62 -5.91 -33.48
C ASN A 364 9.38 -5.89 -34.43
N ASP A 365 8.57 -6.95 -34.54
CA ASP A 365 7.53 -7.01 -35.59
C ASP A 365 6.14 -6.50 -35.16
N ASP A 366 5.84 -6.41 -33.86
CA ASP A 366 4.50 -6.00 -33.38
C ASP A 366 4.46 -4.66 -32.60
N SER A 367 5.61 -4.08 -32.24
CA SER A 367 5.68 -2.91 -31.34
C SER A 367 5.66 -1.54 -32.07
N LYS A 368 5.77 -1.52 -33.40
CA LYS A 368 5.84 -0.29 -34.19
C LYS A 368 4.53 0.51 -34.33
N LYS A 369 3.47 0.18 -33.57
CA LYS A 369 2.12 0.72 -33.81
C LYS A 369 1.48 1.58 -32.73
N ASN A 370 2.04 1.71 -31.52
CA ASN A 370 1.30 2.40 -30.44
C ASN A 370 1.97 3.63 -29.81
N TYR A 371 3.30 3.79 -29.87
CA TYR A 371 3.93 5.01 -29.32
C TYR A 371 3.88 6.20 -30.29
N ASP A 372 4.21 5.97 -31.56
CA ASP A 372 4.16 7.03 -32.57
C ASP A 372 2.72 7.51 -32.81
N LYS A 373 1.72 6.62 -32.67
CA LYS A 373 0.31 6.98 -32.87
C LYS A 373 -0.25 7.95 -31.84
N LEU A 374 0.17 7.88 -30.57
CA LEU A 374 -0.33 8.78 -29.53
C LEU A 374 0.36 10.16 -29.63
N TYR A 375 1.65 10.17 -29.95
CA TYR A 375 2.40 11.42 -30.17
C TYR A 375 1.94 12.11 -31.49
N ASP A 376 1.81 11.36 -32.58
CA ASP A 376 1.42 11.86 -33.90
C ASP A 376 -0.07 12.28 -33.97
N LEU A 377 -1.00 11.62 -33.26
CA LEU A 377 -2.39 12.11 -33.20
C LEU A 377 -2.49 13.45 -32.48
N THR A 378 -1.67 13.64 -31.44
CA THR A 378 -1.67 14.87 -30.65
C THR A 378 -1.02 16.01 -31.44
N GLU A 379 0.07 15.75 -32.17
CA GLU A 379 0.71 16.74 -33.05
C GLU A 379 -0.16 17.10 -34.26
N LYS A 380 -0.75 16.10 -34.95
CA LYS A 380 -1.52 16.32 -36.17
C LYS A 380 -2.84 17.05 -35.95
N ASN A 381 -3.55 16.77 -34.86
CA ASN A 381 -4.78 17.49 -34.50
C ASN A 381 -4.50 18.94 -34.02
N LEU A 382 -3.29 19.21 -33.50
CA LEU A 382 -2.89 20.54 -33.05
C LEU A 382 -2.42 21.42 -34.22
N GLU A 383 -1.73 20.87 -35.22
CA GLU A 383 -1.30 21.59 -36.43
C GLU A 383 -2.47 22.04 -37.32
N GLU A 384 -3.54 21.24 -37.40
CA GLU A 384 -4.74 21.58 -38.20
C GLU A 384 -5.57 22.73 -37.61
N SER A 385 -5.38 23.07 -36.31
CA SER A 385 -6.16 24.08 -35.60
C SER A 385 -5.58 25.50 -35.62
N GLY A 386 -4.36 25.69 -36.15
CA GLY A 386 -3.78 27.01 -36.43
C GLY A 386 -3.56 27.96 -35.24
N LYS A 387 -3.59 27.48 -33.99
CA LYS A 387 -3.42 28.31 -32.78
C LYS A 387 -2.11 28.00 -32.03
N THR A 388 -1.48 29.08 -31.55
CA THR A 388 -0.05 29.23 -31.27
C THR A 388 0.56 28.24 -30.25
N MET A 389 1.71 27.69 -30.65
CA MET A 389 2.50 26.58 -30.11
C MET A 389 3.15 26.75 -28.72
N GLN A 390 2.87 27.82 -27.96
CA GLN A 390 3.51 28.03 -26.64
C GLN A 390 2.66 27.59 -25.45
N PHE A 391 1.32 27.60 -25.55
CA PHE A 391 0.45 27.30 -24.42
C PHE A 391 0.08 25.81 -24.30
N SER A 392 -0.07 25.12 -25.42
CA SER A 392 -0.38 23.68 -25.46
C SER A 392 0.71 22.85 -24.78
N LYS A 393 2.00 23.19 -24.94
CA LYS A 393 3.09 22.51 -24.22
C LYS A 393 3.09 22.76 -22.71
N PHE A 394 2.61 23.89 -22.21
CA PHE A 394 2.54 24.16 -20.77
C PHE A 394 1.30 23.53 -20.14
N ALA A 395 0.12 23.70 -20.75
CA ALA A 395 -1.12 23.07 -20.28
C ALA A 395 -1.05 21.54 -20.37
N LEU A 396 -0.56 20.97 -21.49
CA LEU A 396 -0.34 19.53 -21.59
C LEU A 396 0.79 19.07 -20.68
N ARG A 397 1.83 19.87 -20.39
CA ARG A 397 2.80 19.49 -19.36
C ARG A 397 2.17 19.45 -17.99
N THR A 398 1.37 20.44 -17.59
CA THR A 398 0.70 20.48 -16.27
C THR A 398 -0.38 19.40 -16.14
N MET A 399 -1.07 19.05 -17.23
CA MET A 399 -2.11 18.02 -17.26
C MET A 399 -1.55 16.59 -17.45
N ALA A 400 -0.47 16.42 -18.21
CA ALA A 400 0.26 15.15 -18.35
C ALA A 400 1.23 14.89 -17.19
N SER A 401 1.69 15.92 -16.46
CA SER A 401 2.49 15.76 -15.24
C SER A 401 1.65 15.61 -13.97
N ARG A 402 0.32 15.77 -14.03
CA ARG A 402 -0.61 15.72 -12.89
C ARG A 402 -0.07 16.39 -11.61
N GLN A 403 0.67 17.48 -11.74
CA GLN A 403 1.37 18.13 -10.62
C GLN A 403 0.53 19.17 -9.85
N ALA A 404 -0.78 19.11 -9.92
CA ALA A 404 -1.64 20.11 -9.31
C ALA A 404 -2.74 19.44 -8.46
N GLU A 405 -2.49 19.29 -7.16
CA GLU A 405 -3.57 19.11 -6.16
C GLU A 405 -4.50 20.35 -6.11
N SER A 406 -4.11 21.45 -6.74
CA SER A 406 -4.96 22.57 -7.13
C SER A 406 -4.43 23.19 -8.42
N VAL A 407 -5.26 23.29 -9.46
CA VAL A 407 -4.96 24.18 -10.60
C VAL A 407 -4.85 25.60 -10.04
N ASP A 408 -3.71 26.28 -10.20
CA ASP A 408 -3.58 27.69 -9.81
C ASP A 408 -4.46 28.53 -10.74
N VAL A 409 -5.73 28.70 -10.33
CA VAL A 409 -6.75 29.47 -11.04
C VAL A 409 -6.29 30.92 -11.21
N THR A 410 -5.40 31.44 -10.36
CA THR A 410 -4.84 32.79 -10.47
C THR A 410 -3.91 32.92 -11.67
N ALA A 411 -3.10 31.89 -11.95
CA ALA A 411 -2.25 31.83 -13.14
C ALA A 411 -3.08 31.71 -14.43
N LEU A 412 -4.21 31.01 -14.37
CA LEU A 412 -5.17 30.86 -15.48
C LEU A 412 -5.96 32.15 -15.76
N ILE A 413 -6.29 32.91 -14.71
CA ILE A 413 -6.95 34.23 -14.80
C ILE A 413 -6.00 35.28 -15.37
N ASN A 414 -4.71 35.24 -15.00
CA ASN A 414 -3.71 36.20 -15.46
C ASN A 414 -3.23 35.95 -16.90
N SER A 415 -3.54 34.80 -17.49
CA SER A 415 -3.15 34.45 -18.86
C SER A 415 -4.12 34.93 -19.95
N GLY A 416 -5.23 35.59 -19.58
CA GLY A 416 -6.21 36.11 -20.54
C GLY A 416 -7.04 35.03 -21.25
N CYS A 417 -7.05 33.81 -20.72
CA CYS A 417 -7.86 32.71 -21.23
C CYS A 417 -9.31 32.90 -20.80
N SER A 418 -10.24 32.80 -21.75
CA SER A 418 -11.67 32.79 -21.41
C SER A 418 -12.06 31.45 -20.80
N ALA A 419 -13.06 31.45 -19.91
CA ALA A 419 -13.57 30.21 -19.32
C ALA A 419 -14.04 29.21 -20.39
N HIS A 420 -14.54 29.72 -21.51
CA HIS A 420 -15.00 28.94 -22.65
C HIS A 420 -13.87 28.14 -23.31
N GLU A 421 -12.73 28.78 -23.62
CA GLU A 421 -11.57 28.12 -24.23
C GLU A 421 -10.98 27.00 -23.35
N PHE A 422 -11.05 27.16 -22.03
CA PHE A 422 -10.58 26.13 -21.10
C PHE A 422 -11.52 24.90 -21.08
N ILE A 423 -12.83 25.13 -21.08
CA ILE A 423 -13.85 24.07 -21.09
C ILE A 423 -13.77 23.27 -22.39
N GLU A 424 -13.63 23.94 -23.53
CA GLU A 424 -13.47 23.27 -24.82
C GLU A 424 -12.24 22.36 -24.84
N ALA A 425 -11.10 22.87 -24.37
CA ALA A 425 -9.86 22.11 -24.31
C ALA A 425 -9.98 20.88 -23.38
N PHE A 426 -10.63 21.02 -22.23
CA PHE A 426 -10.87 19.92 -21.31
C PHE A 426 -11.76 18.83 -21.94
N PHE A 427 -12.89 19.21 -22.55
CA PHE A 427 -13.83 18.24 -23.12
C PHE A 427 -13.28 17.53 -24.36
N LEU A 428 -12.61 18.25 -25.26
CA LEU A 428 -11.93 17.64 -26.41
C LEU A 428 -10.83 16.68 -25.98
N THR A 429 -10.11 16.98 -24.90
CA THR A 429 -9.00 16.14 -24.42
C THR A 429 -9.48 14.84 -23.78
N PHE A 430 -10.53 14.91 -22.94
CA PHE A 430 -10.97 13.74 -22.16
C PHE A 430 -12.11 12.96 -22.79
N PHE A 431 -12.94 13.60 -23.62
CA PHE A 431 -14.14 13.00 -24.20
C PHE A 431 -14.15 13.02 -25.73
N GLY A 432 -13.20 13.71 -26.38
CA GLY A 432 -13.07 13.73 -27.84
C GLY A 432 -14.17 14.50 -28.57
N THR A 433 -15.10 15.12 -27.84
CA THR A 433 -16.26 15.86 -28.38
C THR A 433 -16.60 17.03 -27.47
N LEU A 434 -17.15 18.12 -28.04
CA LEU A 434 -17.66 19.25 -27.28
C LEU A 434 -19.11 19.01 -26.79
N PRO A 435 -19.51 19.58 -25.63
CA PRO A 435 -20.91 19.64 -25.22
C PRO A 435 -21.78 20.38 -26.24
N SER A 436 -23.10 20.16 -26.20
CA SER A 436 -24.03 20.88 -27.08
C SER A 436 -24.17 22.35 -26.66
N ASP A 437 -24.50 23.26 -27.59
CA ASP A 437 -24.58 24.71 -27.31
C ASP A 437 -25.54 25.06 -26.14
N THR A 438 -26.58 24.27 -25.93
CA THR A 438 -27.52 24.40 -24.80
C THR A 438 -26.89 24.14 -23.44
N ASP A 439 -25.81 23.36 -23.39
CA ASP A 439 -25.08 23.08 -22.16
C ASP A 439 -24.24 24.27 -21.72
N PHE A 440 -23.94 25.24 -22.59
CA PHE A 440 -23.11 26.41 -22.25
C PHE A 440 -23.94 27.61 -21.75
N GLU A 441 -25.17 27.82 -22.23
CA GLU A 441 -26.07 28.90 -21.79
C GLU A 441 -26.39 28.85 -20.28
N TYR A 442 -26.36 27.66 -19.69
CA TYR A 442 -26.57 27.46 -18.25
C TYR A 442 -25.42 28.04 -17.39
N TRP A 443 -24.23 28.23 -17.98
CA TRP A 443 -23.01 28.62 -17.27
C TRP A 443 -22.68 30.10 -17.44
N GLU A 444 -23.19 30.75 -18.49
CA GLU A 444 -23.01 32.20 -18.70
C GLU A 444 -23.85 33.06 -17.72
N ASN A 445 -24.94 32.54 -17.16
CA ASN A 445 -25.88 33.33 -16.37
C ASN A 445 -25.53 33.48 -14.87
N ASP A 446 -24.48 32.84 -14.36
CA ASP A 446 -24.12 32.86 -12.92
C ASP A 446 -22.91 33.79 -12.60
N GLU A 447 -22.84 34.92 -13.30
CA GLU A 447 -21.84 35.97 -13.08
C GLU A 447 -22.18 36.83 -11.84
N LYS A 448 -21.78 36.35 -10.66
CA LYS A 448 -21.03 37.14 -9.65
C LYS A 448 -20.73 36.28 -8.42
N THR A 449 -19.52 35.74 -8.42
CA THR A 449 -18.81 35.16 -7.27
C THR A 449 -19.38 33.85 -6.70
N ARG A 450 -20.69 33.59 -6.77
CA ARG A 450 -21.30 32.29 -6.39
C ARG A 450 -21.21 31.23 -7.49
N GLY A 451 -21.24 31.63 -8.76
CA GLY A 451 -21.09 30.72 -9.89
C GLY A 451 -19.74 30.00 -9.94
N ARG A 452 -18.65 30.56 -9.40
CA ARG A 452 -17.30 29.94 -9.50
C ARG A 452 -17.10 28.75 -8.59
N GLU A 453 -17.61 28.82 -7.36
CA GLU A 453 -17.60 27.68 -6.44
C GLU A 453 -18.64 26.65 -6.87
N ALA A 454 -19.84 27.07 -7.27
CA ALA A 454 -20.86 26.17 -7.82
C ALA A 454 -20.38 25.46 -9.10
N PHE A 455 -19.63 26.15 -9.97
CA PHE A 455 -19.00 25.61 -11.17
C PHE A 455 -17.97 24.53 -10.84
N LEU A 456 -17.03 24.81 -9.93
CA LEU A 456 -16.02 23.83 -9.51
C LEU A 456 -16.67 22.65 -8.80
N HIS A 457 -17.68 22.90 -7.98
CA HIS A 457 -18.41 21.86 -7.26
C HIS A 457 -19.23 20.98 -8.21
N THR A 458 -19.85 21.58 -9.24
CA THR A 458 -20.58 20.86 -10.30
C THR A 458 -19.62 20.05 -11.16
N MET A 459 -18.47 20.60 -11.56
CA MET A 459 -17.44 19.85 -12.31
C MET A 459 -16.86 18.69 -11.50
N LEU A 460 -16.67 18.87 -10.19
CA LEU A 460 -16.23 17.81 -9.27
C LEU A 460 -17.32 16.76 -9.02
N GLU A 461 -18.59 17.16 -8.93
CA GLU A 461 -19.71 16.21 -8.84
C GLU A 461 -19.96 15.47 -10.15
N TYR A 462 -19.84 16.13 -11.31
CA TYR A 462 -20.01 15.53 -12.63
C TYR A 462 -18.87 14.55 -12.94
N ALA A 463 -17.63 14.90 -12.60
CA ALA A 463 -16.49 13.99 -12.65
C ALA A 463 -16.60 12.80 -11.68
N ARG A 464 -17.39 12.93 -10.60
CA ARG A 464 -17.70 11.84 -9.66
C ARG A 464 -18.84 10.94 -10.12
N THR A 465 -19.70 11.37 -11.04
CA THR A 465 -20.99 10.71 -11.35
C THR A 465 -21.11 10.17 -12.77
N ALA A 466 -20.11 10.37 -13.63
CA ALA A 466 -20.10 9.84 -15.00
C ALA A 466 -19.78 8.32 -15.06
N ASP A 467 -20.57 7.49 -14.38
CA ASP A 467 -21.45 6.49 -15.02
C ASP A 467 -22.27 5.76 -13.93
N THR A 468 -23.50 6.22 -13.71
CA THR A 468 -24.65 5.32 -13.52
C THR A 468 -25.94 6.11 -13.75
N ARG A 469 -26.46 6.00 -14.98
CA ARG A 469 -27.88 6.11 -15.37
C ARG A 469 -28.82 6.81 -14.37
N ILE A 470 -29.22 8.04 -14.72
CA ILE A 470 -30.59 8.59 -14.64
C ILE A 470 -31.47 8.05 -13.50
N MET A 471 -31.72 8.94 -12.53
CA MET A 471 -32.89 8.98 -11.65
C MET A 471 -33.14 7.81 -10.69
N ASN A 472 -33.11 8.12 -9.39
CA ASN A 472 -34.31 8.01 -8.55
C ASN A 472 -34.07 8.74 -7.23
N GLY A 473 -34.55 9.98 -7.10
CA GLY A 473 -34.61 10.63 -5.79
C GLY A 473 -34.49 12.14 -5.74
N ALA A 474 -35.19 12.89 -6.61
CA ALA A 474 -35.65 14.20 -6.16
C ALA A 474 -36.55 13.97 -4.92
N ARG A 475 -36.06 14.26 -3.72
CA ARG A 475 -36.83 14.70 -2.53
C ARG A 475 -35.98 14.60 -1.26
N MET A 476 -35.46 15.74 -0.84
CA MET A 476 -35.73 16.37 0.47
C MET A 476 -34.80 17.59 0.53
N LEU A 477 -35.25 18.70 -0.05
CA LEU A 477 -35.69 19.88 0.73
C LEU A 477 -34.52 20.69 1.29
N TYR A 478 -34.34 21.88 0.72
CA TYR A 478 -34.18 23.14 1.46
C TYR A 478 -34.12 22.99 2.99
N SER A 479 -33.02 23.42 3.59
CA SER A 479 -33.03 24.64 4.40
C SER A 479 -31.61 24.93 4.91
N PRO A 480 -31.16 26.20 4.88
CA PRO A 480 -29.85 26.59 5.39
C PRO A 480 -29.90 26.70 6.91
N TYR A 481 -29.00 26.00 7.62
CA TYR A 481 -28.37 26.41 8.89
C TYR A 481 -27.07 25.64 9.06
#